data_AF-A0A7X7S068-F1
#
_entry.id   AF-A0A7X7S068-F1
#
_cell.length_a   1.000
_cell.length_b   1.000
_cell.length_c   1.000
_cell.angle_alpha   90.00
_cell.angle_beta   90.00
_cell.angle_gamma   90.00
#
_symmetry.space_group_name_H-M   'P 1'
#
loop_
_entity.id
_entity.type
_entity.pdbx_description
1 polymer ?
#
loop_
_entity_poly.entity_id
_entity_poly.type
_entity_poly.pdbx_seq_one_letter_code
_entity_poly.pdbx_strand_id
1 'polypeptide(L)'
;MNWMEGKKLSWCNWSISDLTETSSALKAGSWDAQGNIVHSVSTTGGWSTSDLTASGIYTREKMIAYNRAWSPVVTIREPSTKASLSSGMDLRIITTGAGAGLKLDAGHCWSVAELFDPAGRRVWSRAVLPGKSQIVKLPGSRAAGTDVIRLTGDKGRVTAPVIIGR
;
A
#
# COMPACT_ATOMS: atom_id res chain seq x y z
N MET A 1 8.90 12.93 -13.66
CA MET A 1 9.25 11.65 -12.99
C MET A 1 8.72 10.39 -13.68
N ASN A 2 7.60 10.41 -14.42
CA ASN A 2 7.03 9.19 -15.05
C ASN A 2 8.02 8.36 -15.89
N TRP A 3 8.93 9.01 -16.62
CA TRP A 3 9.94 8.31 -17.40
C TRP A 3 10.92 7.50 -16.52
N MET A 4 11.44 8.11 -15.45
CA MET A 4 12.35 7.43 -14.50
C MET A 4 11.65 6.26 -13.81
N GLU A 5 10.39 6.47 -13.38
CA GLU A 5 9.57 5.41 -12.78
C GLU A 5 9.34 4.24 -13.76
N GLY A 6 9.00 4.53 -15.02
CA GLY A 6 8.82 3.52 -16.06
C GLY A 6 10.10 2.75 -16.39
N LYS A 7 11.27 3.32 -16.09
CA LYS A 7 12.59 2.69 -16.29
C LYS A 7 13.17 2.07 -15.01
N LYS A 8 12.45 2.12 -13.89
CA LYS A 8 12.92 1.63 -12.58
C LYS A 8 14.26 2.24 -12.17
N LEU A 9 14.43 3.52 -12.47
CA LEU A 9 15.61 4.29 -12.06
C LEU A 9 15.37 4.93 -10.70
N SER A 10 16.27 4.65 -9.76
CA SER A 10 16.32 5.35 -8.49
C SER A 10 16.64 6.83 -8.70
N TRP A 11 16.10 7.69 -7.84
CA TRP A 11 16.31 9.13 -7.87
C TRP A 11 16.32 9.69 -6.45
N CYS A 12 17.01 10.80 -6.26
CA CYS A 12 16.97 11.61 -5.05
C CYS A 12 16.65 13.06 -5.45
N ASN A 13 15.76 13.70 -4.70
CA ASN A 13 15.50 15.13 -4.88
C ASN A 13 16.52 15.96 -4.09
N TRP A 14 16.91 17.09 -4.65
CA TRP A 14 17.65 18.13 -3.94
C TRP A 14 16.68 19.28 -3.61
N SER A 15 16.51 19.72 -2.35
CA SER A 15 17.21 19.35 -1.10
C SER A 15 16.27 19.36 0.11
N ILE A 16 16.74 18.76 1.21
CA ILE A 16 16.16 18.99 2.55
C ILE A 16 16.83 20.24 3.12
N SER A 17 16.28 21.41 2.79
CA SER A 17 16.74 22.71 3.26
C SER A 17 15.56 23.65 3.44
N ASP A 18 15.77 24.68 4.27
CA ASP A 18 14.88 25.82 4.50
C ASP A 18 15.56 27.15 4.06
N LEU A 19 16.41 27.06 3.04
CA LEU A 19 16.95 28.25 2.39
C LEU A 19 15.86 28.90 1.51
N THR A 20 15.98 30.21 1.30
CA THR A 20 15.06 30.96 0.44
C THR A 20 15.39 30.71 -1.04
N GLU A 21 15.06 29.52 -1.53
CA GLU A 21 15.27 29.10 -2.91
C GLU A 21 14.19 28.11 -3.36
N THR A 22 14.01 27.97 -4.67
CA THR A 22 12.92 27.17 -5.24
C THR A 22 13.09 25.66 -5.06
N SER A 23 14.33 25.17 -4.91
CA SER A 23 14.66 23.75 -4.69
C SER A 23 14.37 23.29 -3.25
N SER A 24 14.37 24.21 -2.29
CA SER A 24 14.22 23.88 -0.87
C SER A 24 12.89 23.20 -0.59
N ALA A 25 12.92 22.05 0.08
CA ALA A 25 11.71 21.32 0.44
C ALA A 25 10.93 21.96 1.60
N LEU A 26 11.63 22.65 2.51
CA LEU A 26 11.07 23.21 3.73
C LEU A 26 10.83 24.71 3.58
N LYS A 27 9.80 25.23 4.25
CA LYS A 27 9.57 26.68 4.30
C LYS A 27 10.75 27.38 4.95
N ALA A 28 11.11 28.53 4.39
CA ALA A 28 12.29 29.25 4.80
C ALA A 28 12.18 29.75 6.24
N GLY A 29 13.29 29.59 6.98
CA GLY A 29 13.51 30.29 8.24
C GLY A 29 13.70 31.80 8.04
N SER A 30 13.90 32.50 9.15
CA SER A 30 14.21 33.94 9.17
C SER A 30 15.62 34.18 9.70
N TRP A 31 16.28 35.24 9.25
CA TRP A 31 17.57 35.65 9.85
C TRP A 31 17.33 36.46 11.13
N ASP A 32 18.04 36.15 12.21
CA ASP A 32 18.05 36.98 13.41
C ASP A 32 19.02 38.18 13.28
N ALA A 33 18.99 39.07 14.27
CA ALA A 33 19.85 40.25 14.30
C ALA A 33 21.35 39.93 14.49
N GLN A 34 21.69 38.68 14.80
CA GLN A 34 23.07 38.20 14.95
C GLN A 34 23.56 37.52 13.66
N GLY A 35 22.74 37.44 12.62
CA GLY A 35 23.07 36.80 11.35
C GLY A 35 22.97 35.28 11.40
N ASN A 36 22.21 34.70 12.35
CA ASN A 36 21.91 33.27 12.35
C ASN A 36 20.57 33.00 11.66
N ILE A 37 20.46 31.81 11.05
CA ILE A 37 19.17 31.31 10.55
C ILE A 37 18.37 30.79 11.74
N VAL A 38 17.19 31.36 11.95
CA VAL A 38 16.15 30.85 12.84
C VAL A 38 15.22 29.97 12.02
N HIS A 39 15.34 28.66 12.20
CA HIS A 39 14.51 27.67 11.52
C HIS A 39 13.05 27.80 11.97
N SER A 40 12.14 28.00 11.02
CA SER A 40 10.69 28.03 11.27
C SER A 40 10.07 26.63 11.35
N VAL A 41 10.84 25.60 11.02
CA VAL A 41 10.40 24.20 10.92
C VAL A 41 11.23 23.33 11.86
N SER A 42 10.64 22.20 12.29
CA SER A 42 11.31 21.23 13.17
C SER A 42 12.63 20.73 12.57
N THR A 43 13.70 20.71 13.37
CA THR A 43 15.01 20.14 12.96
C THR A 43 15.07 18.62 13.10
N THR A 44 14.08 18.00 13.74
CA THR A 44 14.00 16.54 13.98
C THR A 44 13.00 15.83 13.06
N GLY A 45 12.38 16.57 12.14
CA GLY A 45 11.39 16.02 11.20
C GLY A 45 9.95 16.11 11.72
N GLY A 46 9.08 15.25 11.19
CA GLY A 46 7.64 15.27 11.50
C GLY A 46 6.85 16.39 10.79
N TRP A 47 7.43 16.98 9.73
CA TRP A 47 6.87 18.14 9.03
C TRP A 47 5.47 17.90 8.48
N SER A 48 4.54 18.76 8.88
CA SER A 48 3.22 18.89 8.29
C SER A 48 3.29 19.45 6.86
N THR A 49 2.18 19.41 6.12
CA THR A 49 2.12 20.02 4.77
C THR A 49 2.38 21.53 4.83
N SER A 50 1.98 22.21 5.90
CA SER A 50 2.22 23.64 6.09
C SER A 50 3.69 23.99 6.34
N ASP A 51 4.55 23.01 6.63
CA ASP A 51 6.00 23.23 6.81
C ASP A 51 6.77 23.14 5.49
N LEU A 52 6.10 22.78 4.39
CA LEU A 52 6.72 22.51 3.10
C LEU A 52 6.51 23.65 2.10
N THR A 53 7.46 23.77 1.17
CA THR A 53 7.29 24.56 -0.06
C THR A 53 6.50 23.76 -1.10
N ALA A 54 6.16 24.41 -2.23
CA ALA A 54 5.59 23.71 -3.37
C ALA A 54 6.50 22.57 -3.89
N SER A 55 7.83 22.77 -3.88
CA SER A 55 8.82 21.74 -4.26
C SER A 55 8.79 20.56 -3.29
N GLY A 56 8.76 20.85 -1.98
CA GLY A 56 8.69 19.82 -0.94
C GLY A 56 7.40 19.01 -1.00
N ILE A 57 6.25 19.66 -1.21
CA ILE A 57 4.95 19.00 -1.37
C ILE A 57 4.98 18.05 -2.56
N TYR A 58 5.34 18.56 -3.74
CA TYR A 58 5.39 17.75 -4.96
C TYR A 58 6.31 16.54 -4.81
N THR A 59 7.50 16.75 -4.26
CA THR A 59 8.48 15.68 -4.03
C THR A 59 7.94 14.62 -3.07
N ARG A 60 7.40 15.03 -1.91
CA ARG A 60 6.81 14.12 -0.92
C ARG A 60 5.71 13.27 -1.55
N GLU A 61 4.82 13.88 -2.32
CA GLU A 61 3.72 13.18 -2.99
C GLU A 61 4.24 12.16 -4.01
N LYS A 62 5.25 12.51 -4.80
CA LYS A 62 5.87 11.57 -5.76
C LYS A 62 6.60 10.44 -5.06
N MET A 63 7.33 10.70 -3.98
CA MET A 63 7.99 9.66 -3.18
C MET A 63 6.96 8.67 -2.62
N ILE A 64 5.84 9.15 -2.06
CA ILE A 64 4.77 8.30 -1.52
C ILE A 64 4.06 7.51 -2.63
N ALA A 65 3.83 8.13 -3.79
CA ALA A 65 3.13 7.49 -4.90
C ALA A 65 3.96 6.37 -5.55
N TYR A 66 5.28 6.58 -5.68
CA TYR A 66 6.18 5.65 -6.37
C TYR A 66 6.82 4.63 -5.42
N ASN A 67 7.10 5.00 -4.17
CA ASN A 67 7.54 4.07 -3.12
C ASN A 67 6.35 3.66 -2.25
N ARG A 68 5.49 2.81 -2.82
CA ARG A 68 4.38 2.21 -2.08
C ARG A 68 4.91 1.57 -0.80
N ALA A 69 4.22 1.79 0.32
CA ALA A 69 4.54 1.11 1.56
C ALA A 69 4.61 -0.39 1.30
N TRP A 70 5.72 -1.01 1.70
CA TRP A 70 5.81 -2.46 1.73
C TRP A 70 4.71 -2.98 2.64
N SER A 71 3.79 -3.78 2.10
CA SER A 71 2.82 -4.53 2.88
C SER A 71 3.34 -5.95 3.05
N PRO A 72 3.46 -6.47 4.29
CA PRO A 72 3.85 -7.85 4.49
C PRO A 72 2.92 -8.78 3.73
N VAL A 73 3.51 -9.79 3.08
CA VAL A 73 2.73 -10.88 2.46
C VAL A 73 2.11 -11.70 3.59
N VAL A 74 0.78 -11.79 3.61
CA VAL A 74 0.04 -12.61 4.57
C VAL A 74 -0.14 -13.99 3.95
N THR A 75 0.71 -14.96 4.27
CA THR A 75 0.51 -16.34 3.81
C THR A 75 -0.68 -16.97 4.56
N ILE A 76 -1.75 -17.32 3.84
CA ILE A 76 -2.89 -18.07 4.40
C ILE A 76 -2.91 -19.44 3.73
N ARG A 77 -2.62 -20.49 4.49
CA ARG A 77 -2.71 -21.86 3.99
C ARG A 77 -4.18 -22.26 3.84
N GLU A 78 -4.55 -22.95 2.76
CA GLU A 78 -5.87 -23.58 2.73
C GLU A 78 -5.90 -24.64 3.83
N PRO A 79 -6.88 -24.60 4.75
CA PRO A 79 -6.97 -25.66 5.73
C PRO A 79 -7.29 -26.98 5.00
N SER A 80 -6.48 -28.01 5.26
CA SER A 80 -6.64 -29.35 4.69
C SER A 80 -7.92 -30.07 5.14
N THR A 81 -8.64 -29.51 6.10
CA THR A 81 -9.96 -29.94 6.57
C THR A 81 -10.87 -28.71 6.69
N LYS A 82 -12.19 -28.90 6.86
CA LYS A 82 -13.15 -27.80 7.14
C LYS A 82 -12.78 -27.11 8.47
N ALA A 83 -11.75 -26.27 8.49
CA ALA A 83 -11.28 -25.61 9.69
C ALA A 83 -11.98 -24.26 9.86
N SER A 84 -12.47 -24.05 11.08
CA SER A 84 -13.15 -22.85 11.55
C SER A 84 -12.16 -21.75 11.96
N LEU A 85 -12.50 -20.53 11.53
CA LEU A 85 -12.20 -19.19 12.07
C LEU A 85 -11.21 -19.10 13.26
N SER A 86 -9.97 -18.65 13.02
CA SER A 86 -9.14 -18.02 14.05
C SER A 86 -9.53 -16.54 14.21
N SER A 87 -10.24 -16.18 15.29
CA SER A 87 -10.59 -14.80 15.62
C SER A 87 -9.35 -13.88 15.69
N GLY A 88 -9.46 -12.66 15.15
CA GLY A 88 -8.39 -11.64 15.23
C GLY A 88 -7.64 -11.37 13.93
N MET A 89 -7.94 -12.09 12.83
CA MET A 89 -7.35 -11.84 11.51
C MET A 89 -8.33 -11.11 10.58
N ASP A 90 -7.84 -10.05 9.92
CA ASP A 90 -8.54 -9.21 8.92
C ASP A 90 -8.97 -9.97 7.65
N LEU A 91 -8.34 -11.14 7.41
CA LEU A 91 -8.55 -11.93 6.19
C LEU A 91 -8.49 -13.43 6.46
N ARG A 92 -9.43 -14.20 5.89
CA ARG A 92 -9.51 -15.67 6.10
C ARG A 92 -10.02 -16.42 4.89
N ILE A 93 -9.51 -17.62 4.64
CA ILE A 93 -10.08 -18.57 3.68
C ILE A 93 -11.20 -19.36 4.38
N ILE A 94 -12.34 -19.48 3.72
CA ILE A 94 -13.49 -20.26 4.17
C ILE A 94 -13.82 -21.29 3.11
N THR A 95 -13.90 -22.56 3.52
CA THR A 95 -14.35 -23.65 2.65
C THR A 95 -15.84 -23.91 2.92
N THR A 96 -16.67 -23.81 1.89
CA THR A 96 -18.11 -24.10 1.94
C THR A 96 -18.43 -25.35 1.12
N GLY A 97 -19.65 -25.88 1.23
CA GLY A 97 -20.12 -26.97 0.34
C GLY A 97 -20.11 -26.59 -1.15
N ALA A 98 -20.04 -25.29 -1.47
CA ALA A 98 -19.97 -24.76 -2.83
C ALA A 98 -18.54 -24.36 -3.27
N GLY A 99 -17.51 -24.68 -2.48
CA GLY A 99 -16.10 -24.35 -2.75
C GLY A 99 -15.49 -23.35 -1.77
N ALA A 100 -14.27 -22.90 -2.08
CA ALA A 100 -13.52 -21.95 -1.25
C ALA A 100 -13.94 -20.49 -1.50
N GLY A 101 -13.82 -19.66 -0.47
CA GLY A 101 -14.10 -18.23 -0.50
C GLY A 101 -13.15 -17.47 0.41
N LEU A 102 -12.98 -16.19 0.12
CA LEU A 102 -12.22 -15.25 0.94
C LEU A 102 -13.19 -14.45 1.80
N LYS A 103 -13.14 -14.59 3.12
CA LYS A 103 -13.85 -13.71 4.03
C LYS A 103 -13.02 -12.46 4.29
N LEU A 104 -13.69 -11.33 4.10
CA LEU A 104 -13.20 -10.00 4.40
C LEU A 104 -14.02 -9.46 5.56
N ASP A 105 -13.37 -8.92 6.58
CA ASP A 105 -14.05 -8.26 7.69
C ASP A 105 -14.35 -6.78 7.35
N ALA A 106 -15.22 -6.15 8.13
CA ALA A 106 -15.59 -4.75 7.92
C ALA A 106 -14.44 -3.80 8.32
N GLY A 107 -14.47 -2.56 7.83
CA GLY A 107 -13.48 -1.52 8.20
C GLY A 107 -12.31 -1.33 7.23
N HIS A 108 -12.22 -2.13 6.16
CA HIS A 108 -11.18 -1.98 5.14
C HIS A 108 -11.68 -1.25 3.88
N CYS A 109 -10.83 -0.46 3.22
CA CYS A 109 -11.17 0.27 2.00
C CYS A 109 -10.97 -0.52 0.68
N TRP A 110 -10.92 -1.86 0.76
CA TRP A 110 -10.71 -2.71 -0.41
C TRP A 110 -11.91 -2.66 -1.37
N SER A 111 -11.61 -2.51 -2.65
CA SER A 111 -12.58 -2.41 -3.74
C SER A 111 -12.45 -3.53 -4.76
N VAL A 112 -11.30 -4.22 -4.81
CA VAL A 112 -11.05 -5.33 -5.75
C VAL A 112 -10.24 -6.44 -5.09
N ALA A 113 -10.64 -7.69 -5.33
CA ALA A 113 -9.84 -8.88 -5.08
C ALA A 113 -9.38 -9.46 -6.42
N GLU A 114 -8.08 -9.74 -6.54
CA GLU A 114 -7.46 -10.31 -7.73
C GLU A 114 -6.71 -11.58 -7.36
N LEU A 115 -6.61 -12.52 -8.30
CA LEU A 115 -5.83 -13.74 -8.16
C LEU A 115 -4.76 -13.77 -9.24
N PHE A 116 -3.56 -14.16 -8.85
CA PHE A 116 -2.41 -14.34 -9.71
C PHE A 116 -1.91 -15.79 -9.61
N ASP A 117 -1.56 -16.36 -10.77
CA ASP A 117 -0.89 -17.65 -10.84
C ASP A 117 0.58 -17.54 -10.37
N PRO A 118 1.30 -18.66 -10.18
CA PRO A 118 2.71 -18.63 -9.78
C PRO A 118 3.63 -17.89 -10.76
N ALA A 119 3.23 -17.73 -12.02
CA ALA A 119 3.95 -16.97 -13.03
C ALA A 119 3.65 -15.46 -12.95
N GLY A 120 2.82 -15.01 -12.00
CA GLY A 120 2.45 -13.62 -11.80
C GLY A 120 1.40 -13.10 -12.78
N ARG A 121 0.69 -13.97 -13.50
CA ARG A 121 -0.41 -13.58 -14.40
C ARG A 121 -1.72 -13.50 -13.65
N ARG A 122 -2.48 -12.42 -13.88
CA ARG A 122 -3.82 -12.28 -13.28
C ARG A 122 -4.80 -13.25 -13.95
N VAL A 123 -5.30 -14.20 -13.18
CA VAL A 123 -6.23 -15.25 -13.65
C VAL A 123 -7.67 -14.99 -13.20
N TRP A 124 -7.89 -14.12 -12.22
CA TRP A 124 -9.23 -13.76 -11.76
C TRP A 124 -9.26 -12.39 -11.09
N SER A 125 -10.42 -11.72 -11.14
CA SER A 125 -10.68 -10.46 -10.47
C SER A 125 -12.16 -10.33 -10.12
N ARG A 126 -12.47 -9.76 -8.96
CA ARG A 126 -13.84 -9.47 -8.54
C ARG A 126 -13.90 -8.19 -7.69
N ALA A 127 -14.95 -7.40 -7.91
CA ALA A 127 -15.26 -6.24 -7.09
C ALA A 127 -15.63 -6.66 -5.66
N VAL A 128 -15.24 -5.82 -4.72
CA VAL A 128 -15.42 -6.00 -3.28
C VAL A 128 -16.15 -4.78 -2.74
N LEU A 129 -17.07 -4.98 -1.79
CA LEU A 129 -17.78 -3.89 -1.13
C LEU A 129 -16.88 -3.24 -0.05
N PRO A 130 -16.42 -1.99 -0.23
CA PRO A 130 -15.55 -1.36 0.75
C PRO A 130 -16.26 -1.15 2.10
N GLY A 131 -15.54 -1.36 3.19
CA GLY A 131 -16.01 -1.16 4.56
C GLY A 131 -17.00 -2.22 5.07
N LYS A 132 -17.40 -3.19 4.23
CA LYS A 132 -18.40 -4.21 4.55
C LYS A 132 -17.75 -5.58 4.69
N SER A 133 -18.20 -6.34 5.70
CA SER A 133 -17.86 -7.75 5.77
C SER A 133 -18.55 -8.51 4.64
N GLN A 134 -17.81 -9.38 3.95
CA GLN A 134 -18.33 -10.17 2.84
C GLN A 134 -17.49 -11.43 2.60
N ILE A 135 -18.06 -12.36 1.84
CA ILE A 135 -17.34 -13.53 1.35
C ILE A 135 -17.22 -13.43 -0.17
N VAL A 136 -15.99 -13.35 -0.65
CA VAL A 136 -15.68 -13.33 -2.08
C VAL A 136 -15.40 -14.76 -2.52
N LYS A 137 -16.32 -15.36 -3.28
CA LYS A 137 -16.15 -16.71 -3.81
C LYS A 137 -14.96 -16.76 -4.77
N LEU A 138 -14.05 -17.70 -4.52
CA LEU A 138 -12.90 -17.97 -5.36
C LEU A 138 -13.36 -18.77 -6.61
N PRO A 139 -12.70 -18.60 -7.78
CA PRO A 139 -12.93 -19.47 -8.95
C PRO A 139 -12.65 -20.93 -8.59
N GLY A 140 -13.44 -21.84 -9.18
CA GLY A 140 -13.74 -23.26 -8.84
C GLY A 140 -12.61 -24.20 -8.40
N SER A 141 -12.71 -25.50 -8.71
CA SER A 141 -11.72 -26.50 -8.24
C SER A 141 -10.32 -26.13 -8.72
N ARG A 142 -9.43 -25.78 -7.79
CA ARG A 142 -8.08 -25.32 -8.12
C ARG A 142 -7.08 -26.44 -8.06
N ALA A 143 -6.14 -26.42 -9.01
CA ALA A 143 -4.96 -27.27 -8.95
C ALA A 143 -4.12 -26.91 -7.71
N ALA A 144 -3.37 -27.88 -7.19
CA ALA A 144 -2.39 -27.66 -6.14
C ALA A 144 -1.40 -26.57 -6.55
N GLY A 145 -1.27 -25.47 -5.80
CA GLY A 145 -0.30 -24.43 -6.15
C GLY A 145 -0.24 -23.27 -5.17
N THR A 146 0.84 -22.49 -5.30
CA THR A 146 1.12 -21.27 -4.54
C THR A 146 0.46 -20.08 -5.22
N ASP A 147 -0.87 -19.98 -5.15
CA ASP A 147 -1.57 -18.84 -5.73
C ASP A 147 -1.38 -17.58 -4.88
N VAL A 148 -1.39 -16.40 -5.51
CA VAL A 148 -1.34 -15.10 -4.80
C VAL A 148 -2.65 -14.36 -4.99
N ILE A 149 -3.34 -14.03 -3.89
CA ILE A 149 -4.46 -13.08 -3.90
C ILE A 149 -3.91 -11.68 -3.62
N ARG A 150 -4.41 -10.69 -4.36
CA ARG A 150 -4.12 -9.27 -4.15
C ARG A 150 -5.41 -8.51 -3.88
N LEU A 151 -5.41 -7.70 -2.82
CA LEU A 151 -6.52 -6.79 -2.52
C LEU A 151 -6.10 -5.34 -2.78
N THR A 152 -6.90 -4.65 -3.60
CA THR A 152 -6.69 -3.27 -4.01
C THR A 152 -7.80 -2.39 -3.47
N GLY A 153 -7.46 -1.21 -2.92
CA GLY A 153 -8.42 -0.21 -2.43
C GLY A 153 -8.67 0.96 -3.39
N ASP A 154 -9.52 1.89 -2.95
CA ASP A 154 -9.93 3.15 -3.61
C ASP A 154 -8.81 4.00 -4.24
N LYS A 155 -7.56 3.83 -3.81
CA LYS A 155 -6.38 4.54 -4.34
C LYS A 155 -5.38 3.66 -5.09
N GLY A 156 -5.78 2.46 -5.53
CA GLY A 156 -4.85 1.52 -6.19
C GLY A 156 -3.77 0.96 -5.26
N ARG A 157 -3.90 1.18 -3.94
CA ARG A 157 -3.02 0.60 -2.92
C ARG A 157 -3.29 -0.89 -2.80
N VAL A 158 -2.27 -1.69 -3.11
CA VAL A 158 -2.24 -3.11 -2.76
C VAL A 158 -1.99 -3.18 -1.26
N THR A 159 -2.95 -3.71 -0.51
CA THR A 159 -2.87 -3.65 0.96
C THR A 159 -2.47 -4.99 1.58
N ALA A 160 -2.70 -6.10 0.88
CA ALA A 160 -2.29 -7.43 1.33
C ALA A 160 -2.13 -8.39 0.13
N PRO A 161 -0.91 -8.84 -0.19
CA PRO A 161 -0.70 -10.05 -0.95
C PRO A 161 -0.91 -11.26 -0.03
N VAL A 162 -1.68 -12.25 -0.49
CA VAL A 162 -1.98 -13.46 0.28
C VAL A 162 -1.53 -14.67 -0.48
N ILE A 163 -0.59 -15.44 0.08
CA ILE A 163 -0.15 -16.69 -0.52
C ILE A 163 -1.06 -17.81 -0.03
N ILE A 164 -1.70 -18.51 -0.96
CA ILE A 164 -2.43 -19.74 -0.70
C ILE A 164 -1.44 -20.91 -0.85
N GLY A 165 -1.05 -21.52 0.26
CA GLY A 165 -0.20 -22.72 0.27
C GLY A 165 -0.97 -23.97 0.69
N ARG A 166 -0.56 -25.14 0.19
CA ARG A 166 -0.89 -26.44 0.79
C ARG A 166 -0.04 -26.72 2.03
#